data_AF-X1K6P9-F1
#
_entry.id   AF-X1K6P9-F1
#
_cell.length_a   1.000
_cell.length_b   1.000
_cell.length_c   1.000
_cell.angle_alpha   90.00
_cell.angle_beta   90.00
_cell.angle_gamma   90.00
#
_symmetry.space_group_name_H-M   'P 1'
#
loop_
_entity.id
_entity.type
_entity.pdbx_description
1 polymer ?
#
loop_
_entity_poly.entity_id
_entity_poly.type
_entity_poly.pdbx_seq_one_letter_code
_entity_poly.pdbx_strand_id
1 'polypeptide(L)'
;PPPQPIIETLVVRETIQAPPEQVIKVVTPTPEPGGPRTLTICSNWPPDTLFIHGTLTVAAGKIWSMIYDGPIDENSFGYQPVILEKLPNLADGDAIITPVVVGEGDTVVDAGGVIVTLDPAADPPLMLIPAGGGDAIAYQGGEFEMDQLSATFQLLPNLTWSDGTPLTAADSVYNFNLLEEPDFGGRDWWLHTSAYEAADERTLVWTGLPGFMDGFYYLNFFEPLPEHVWGKYSPSELFKADEAALTP
;
A
#
# COMPACT_ATOMS: atom_id res chain seq x y z
N PRO A 1 -23.23 -95.94 32.64
CA PRO A 1 -24.02 -94.70 32.87
C PRO A 1 -23.49 -93.59 31.96
N PRO A 2 -24.38 -92.86 31.26
CA PRO A 2 -24.04 -92.09 30.06
C PRO A 2 -23.24 -90.82 30.38
N PRO A 3 -22.41 -90.31 29.45
CA PRO A 3 -21.80 -89.00 29.59
C PRO A 3 -22.89 -87.91 29.47
N GLN A 4 -22.88 -86.97 30.41
CA GLN A 4 -23.77 -85.81 30.41
C GLN A 4 -23.35 -84.78 29.35
N PRO A 5 -24.31 -84.05 28.74
CA PRO A 5 -24.02 -83.03 27.74
C PRO A 5 -23.51 -81.74 28.40
N ILE A 6 -22.43 -81.17 27.86
CA ILE A 6 -21.92 -79.85 28.22
C ILE A 6 -22.78 -78.80 27.52
N ILE A 7 -23.43 -77.92 28.30
CA ILE A 7 -24.13 -76.73 27.82
C ILE A 7 -23.34 -75.51 28.29
N GLU A 8 -22.47 -74.98 27.42
CA GLU A 8 -22.29 -73.54 27.21
C GLU A 8 -21.23 -73.32 26.12
N THR A 9 -21.66 -72.75 25.00
CA THR A 9 -20.78 -72.30 23.92
C THR A 9 -20.38 -70.85 24.21
N LEU A 10 -19.18 -70.63 24.73
CA LEU A 10 -18.61 -69.29 24.89
C LEU A 10 -18.14 -68.80 23.52
N VAL A 11 -18.88 -67.85 22.93
CA VAL A 11 -18.48 -67.19 21.67
C VAL A 11 -17.43 -66.13 22.00
N VAL A 12 -16.15 -66.47 21.88
CA VAL A 12 -15.06 -65.49 21.85
C VAL A 12 -14.93 -64.98 20.42
N ARG A 13 -15.32 -63.73 20.19
CA ARG A 13 -15.03 -63.03 18.93
C ARG A 13 -13.61 -62.49 19.01
N GLU A 14 -12.70 -63.16 18.33
CA GLU A 14 -11.33 -62.68 18.15
C GLU A 14 -11.32 -61.64 17.01
N THR A 15 -11.05 -60.38 17.34
CA THR A 15 -10.82 -59.31 16.37
C THR A 15 -9.40 -59.42 15.83
N ILE A 16 -9.25 -59.81 14.57
CA ILE A 16 -7.94 -59.86 13.88
C ILE A 16 -7.51 -58.42 13.54
N GLN A 17 -6.48 -57.92 14.22
CA GLN A 17 -5.85 -56.62 13.93
C GLN A 17 -4.81 -56.79 12.81
N ALA A 18 -5.02 -56.14 11.67
CA ALA A 18 -4.07 -56.14 10.55
C ALA A 18 -2.78 -55.34 10.89
N PRO A 19 -1.59 -55.72 10.36
CA PRO A 19 -0.34 -55.04 10.66
C PRO A 19 -0.33 -53.61 10.06
N PRO A 20 0.28 -52.61 10.73
CA PRO A 20 0.35 -51.26 10.19
C PRO A 20 1.29 -51.18 8.99
N GLU A 21 0.77 -50.70 7.87
CA GLU A 21 1.50 -50.45 6.63
C GLU A 21 2.33 -49.16 6.78
N GLN A 22 3.66 -49.27 6.74
CA GLN A 22 4.55 -48.10 6.79
C GLN A 22 4.65 -47.44 5.41
N VAL A 23 4.04 -46.26 5.26
CA VAL A 23 4.17 -45.43 4.07
C VAL A 23 5.50 -44.67 4.12
N ILE A 24 6.50 -45.15 3.39
CA ILE A 24 7.78 -44.45 3.22
C ILE A 24 7.57 -43.32 2.22
N LYS A 25 7.46 -42.07 2.69
CA LYS A 25 7.53 -40.89 1.83
C LYS A 25 8.98 -40.67 1.38
N VAL A 26 9.27 -41.01 0.14
CA VAL A 26 10.52 -40.60 -0.53
C VAL A 26 10.37 -39.13 -0.90
N VAL A 27 11.09 -38.26 -0.20
CA VAL A 27 11.19 -36.83 -0.57
C VAL A 27 12.31 -36.73 -1.59
N THR A 28 11.98 -36.50 -2.86
CA THR A 28 12.97 -36.18 -3.88
C THR A 28 13.57 -34.81 -3.54
N PRO A 29 14.90 -34.66 -3.41
CA PRO A 29 15.50 -33.35 -3.16
C PRO A 29 15.18 -32.44 -4.36
N THR A 30 14.59 -31.29 -4.07
CA THR A 30 14.47 -30.19 -5.05
C THR A 30 15.88 -29.85 -5.53
N PRO A 31 16.14 -29.80 -6.86
CA PRO A 31 17.44 -29.40 -7.36
C PRO A 31 17.81 -28.03 -6.79
N GLU A 32 18.98 -27.96 -6.19
CA GLU A 32 19.57 -26.76 -5.62
C GLU A 32 19.59 -25.66 -6.71
N PRO A 33 19.19 -24.41 -6.41
CA PRO A 33 19.24 -23.34 -7.39
C PRO A 33 20.68 -23.27 -7.95
N GLY A 34 20.83 -23.56 -9.25
CA GLY A 34 22.10 -23.36 -9.93
C GLY A 34 22.56 -21.93 -9.66
N GLY A 35 23.85 -21.78 -9.30
CA GLY A 35 24.45 -20.57 -8.73
C GLY A 35 24.11 -19.25 -9.46
N PRO A 36 24.60 -18.10 -8.93
CA PRO A 36 24.11 -16.78 -9.31
C PRO A 36 24.00 -16.62 -10.83
N ARG A 37 22.78 -16.38 -11.30
CA ARG A 37 22.49 -16.14 -12.71
C ARG A 37 22.86 -14.69 -13.01
N THR A 38 23.92 -14.48 -13.78
CA THR A 38 24.32 -13.13 -14.19
C THR A 38 23.61 -12.75 -15.49
N LEU A 39 22.92 -11.60 -15.48
CA LEU A 39 22.39 -10.94 -16.67
C LEU A 39 23.16 -9.64 -16.90
N THR A 40 23.85 -9.53 -18.04
CA THR A 40 24.56 -8.31 -18.42
C THR A 40 23.71 -7.48 -19.38
N ILE A 41 23.32 -6.27 -18.95
CA ILE A 41 22.56 -5.31 -19.75
C ILE A 41 23.46 -4.10 -20.03
N CYS A 42 23.69 -3.79 -21.30
CA CYS A 42 24.48 -2.63 -21.69
C CYS A 42 23.62 -1.36 -21.72
N SER A 43 24.10 -0.28 -21.11
CA SER A 43 23.57 1.08 -21.27
C SER A 43 24.59 1.96 -22.00
N ASN A 44 24.11 2.93 -22.77
CA ASN A 44 24.95 3.90 -23.48
C ASN A 44 25.44 5.04 -22.58
N TRP A 45 24.72 5.33 -21.50
CA TRP A 45 25.05 6.37 -20.53
C TRP A 45 24.70 5.91 -19.10
N PRO A 46 25.47 6.33 -18.08
CA PRO A 46 25.04 6.21 -16.69
C PRO A 46 23.84 7.14 -16.43
N PRO A 47 22.98 6.82 -15.44
CA PRO A 47 22.02 7.80 -14.94
C PRO A 47 22.74 8.94 -14.22
N ASP A 48 22.14 10.14 -14.23
CA ASP A 48 22.67 11.29 -13.48
C ASP A 48 22.43 11.14 -11.96
N THR A 49 21.36 10.45 -11.58
CA THR A 49 21.00 10.14 -10.19
C THR A 49 20.10 8.90 -10.13
N LEU A 50 20.19 8.15 -9.03
CA LEU A 50 19.27 7.07 -8.68
C LEU A 50 18.20 7.49 -7.67
N PHE A 51 18.19 8.75 -7.24
CA PHE A 51 17.13 9.30 -6.40
C PHE A 51 15.82 9.35 -7.20
N ILE A 52 14.76 8.68 -6.72
CA ILE A 52 13.52 8.44 -7.48
C ILE A 52 12.77 9.72 -7.89
N HIS A 53 12.95 10.81 -7.15
CA HIS A 53 12.38 12.13 -7.49
C HIS A 53 13.37 13.04 -8.25
N GLY A 54 14.53 12.50 -8.61
CA GLY A 54 15.52 13.16 -9.45
C GLY A 54 15.13 13.15 -10.94
N THR A 55 16.10 13.45 -11.80
CA THR A 55 15.85 13.49 -13.25
C THR A 55 15.59 12.09 -13.82
N LEU A 56 14.37 11.87 -14.30
CA LEU A 56 13.99 10.64 -15.00
C LEU A 56 14.66 10.58 -16.39
N THR A 57 15.68 9.75 -16.51
CA THR A 57 16.28 9.34 -17.79
C THR A 57 15.92 7.89 -18.11
N VAL A 58 16.04 7.47 -19.39
CA VAL A 58 15.84 6.06 -19.77
C VAL A 58 16.82 5.13 -19.05
N ALA A 59 18.02 5.60 -18.71
CA ALA A 59 18.98 4.85 -17.93
C ALA A 59 18.54 4.71 -16.46
N ALA A 60 18.10 5.82 -15.84
CA ALA A 60 17.60 5.83 -14.46
C ALA A 60 16.37 4.94 -14.30
N GLY A 61 15.36 5.09 -15.17
CA GLY A 61 14.13 4.30 -15.10
C GLY A 61 14.36 2.78 -15.17
N LYS A 62 15.33 2.32 -15.98
CA LYS A 62 15.69 0.89 -16.02
C LYS A 62 16.30 0.38 -14.72
N ILE A 63 17.10 1.21 -14.06
CA ILE A 63 17.74 0.86 -12.80
C ILE A 63 16.73 0.97 -11.64
N TRP A 64 15.86 1.98 -11.68
CA TRP A 64 14.78 2.14 -10.71
C TRP A 64 13.88 0.92 -10.65
N SER A 65 13.46 0.34 -11.77
CA SER A 65 12.67 -0.90 -11.78
C SER A 65 13.41 -2.13 -11.22
N MET A 66 14.72 -2.04 -10.93
CA MET A 66 15.48 -3.11 -10.28
C MET A 66 15.70 -2.86 -8.79
N ILE A 67 15.66 -1.59 -8.36
CA ILE A 67 15.94 -1.17 -6.98
C ILE A 67 14.63 -0.92 -6.23
N TYR A 68 13.71 -0.19 -6.86
CA TYR A 68 12.38 0.14 -6.37
C TYR A 68 11.38 -0.78 -7.07
N ASP A 69 11.25 -1.99 -6.55
CA ASP A 69 10.18 -2.94 -6.92
C ASP A 69 8.93 -2.50 -6.16
N GLY A 70 8.29 -1.46 -6.70
CA GLY A 70 7.41 -0.54 -5.98
C GLY A 70 6.31 -1.21 -5.17
N PRO A 71 5.59 -0.45 -4.31
CA PRO A 71 4.65 -1.07 -3.39
C PRO A 71 3.48 -1.74 -4.12
N ILE A 72 3.16 -1.26 -5.33
CA ILE A 72 2.10 -1.73 -6.21
C ILE A 72 2.63 -1.80 -7.64
N ASP A 73 2.49 -2.97 -8.25
CA ASP A 73 2.94 -3.26 -9.60
C ASP A 73 1.77 -3.31 -10.59
N GLU A 74 2.06 -2.98 -11.85
CA GLU A 74 1.10 -3.11 -12.95
C GLU A 74 1.45 -4.32 -13.83
N ASN A 75 0.71 -5.42 -13.66
CA ASN A 75 0.88 -6.61 -14.47
C ASN A 75 -0.43 -7.02 -15.14
N SER A 76 -0.37 -7.31 -16.44
CA SER A 76 -1.53 -7.80 -17.20
C SER A 76 -2.76 -6.87 -17.09
N PHE A 77 -2.52 -5.55 -17.08
CA PHE A 77 -3.53 -4.49 -16.95
C PHE A 77 -4.24 -4.46 -15.59
N GLY A 78 -3.65 -5.05 -14.54
CA GLY A 78 -4.16 -4.99 -13.18
C GLY A 78 -3.09 -4.54 -12.17
N TYR A 79 -3.55 -3.95 -11.08
CA TYR A 79 -2.72 -3.55 -9.94
C TYR A 79 -2.50 -4.72 -8.99
N GLN A 80 -1.25 -4.98 -8.62
CA GLN A 80 -0.85 -6.06 -7.73
C GLN A 80 -0.04 -5.50 -6.56
N PRO A 81 -0.44 -5.76 -5.30
CA PRO A 81 0.35 -5.34 -4.16
C PRO A 81 1.63 -6.19 -4.09
N VAL A 82 2.78 -5.53 -3.92
CA VAL A 82 4.09 -6.19 -3.77
C VAL A 82 4.46 -6.26 -2.30
N ILE A 83 4.42 -5.11 -1.60
CA ILE A 83 4.77 -5.00 -0.18
C ILE A 83 3.55 -4.89 0.74
N LEU A 84 2.35 -4.83 0.17
CA LEU A 84 1.08 -4.72 0.89
C LEU A 84 0.40 -6.10 0.99
N GLU A 85 -0.34 -6.35 2.06
CA GLU A 85 -1.11 -7.60 2.22
C GLU A 85 -2.20 -7.72 1.15
N LYS A 86 -2.85 -6.60 0.82
CA LYS A 86 -3.82 -6.43 -0.26
C LYS A 86 -4.01 -4.95 -0.60
N LEU A 87 -4.70 -4.66 -1.69
CA LEU A 87 -5.17 -3.30 -1.99
C LEU A 87 -6.45 -2.98 -1.20
N PRO A 88 -6.59 -1.77 -0.64
CA PRO A 88 -7.77 -1.38 0.11
C PRO A 88 -9.03 -1.45 -0.74
N ASN A 89 -10.16 -1.78 -0.12
CA ASN A 89 -11.44 -1.76 -0.80
C ASN A 89 -12.59 -1.41 0.16
N LEU A 90 -13.66 -0.82 -0.40
CA LEU A 90 -14.85 -0.42 0.36
C LEU A 90 -15.68 -1.61 0.88
N ALA A 91 -15.60 -2.78 0.25
CA ALA A 91 -16.44 -3.94 0.60
C ALA A 91 -15.99 -4.63 1.89
N ASP A 92 -14.67 -4.66 2.14
CA ASP A 92 -14.04 -5.28 3.30
C ASP A 92 -13.84 -4.28 4.46
N GLY A 93 -14.08 -2.98 4.22
CA GLY A 93 -13.95 -1.92 5.22
C GLY A 93 -12.54 -1.35 5.39
N ASP A 94 -11.59 -1.71 4.53
CA ASP A 94 -10.25 -1.10 4.54
C ASP A 94 -10.29 0.31 3.95
N ALA A 95 -11.26 0.59 3.08
CA ALA A 95 -11.64 1.94 2.73
C ALA A 95 -13.02 2.25 3.30
N ILE A 96 -13.20 3.47 3.81
CA ILE A 96 -14.45 3.93 4.39
C ILE A 96 -14.78 5.33 3.90
N ILE A 97 -16.07 5.57 3.66
CA ILE A 97 -16.63 6.88 3.40
C ILE A 97 -17.36 7.32 4.66
N THR A 98 -16.93 8.44 5.24
CA THR A 98 -17.50 8.98 6.47
C THR A 98 -18.04 10.38 6.21
N PRO A 99 -19.27 10.71 6.65
CA PRO A 99 -19.76 12.07 6.61
C PRO A 99 -18.97 12.94 7.59
N VAL A 100 -18.51 14.09 7.11
CA VAL A 100 -17.79 15.09 7.91
C VAL A 100 -18.45 16.46 7.75
N VAL A 101 -18.51 17.20 8.86
CA VAL A 101 -19.03 18.56 8.87
C VAL A 101 -17.89 19.50 8.48
N VAL A 102 -18.12 20.31 7.46
CA VAL A 102 -17.23 21.37 6.97
C VAL A 102 -17.92 22.74 7.08
N GLY A 103 -17.15 23.81 7.13
CA GLY A 103 -17.63 25.18 7.23
C GLY A 103 -16.73 26.20 6.52
N GLU A 104 -17.05 27.48 6.71
CA GLU A 104 -16.29 28.59 6.11
C GLU A 104 -14.81 28.53 6.48
N GLY A 105 -13.94 28.65 5.47
CA GLY A 105 -12.48 28.56 5.61
C GLY A 105 -11.91 27.14 5.48
N ASP A 106 -12.74 26.09 5.47
CA ASP A 106 -12.26 24.73 5.25
C ASP A 106 -11.90 24.49 3.78
N THR A 107 -10.89 23.65 3.56
CA THR A 107 -10.48 23.23 2.22
C THR A 107 -11.18 21.94 1.83
N VAL A 108 -11.91 21.96 0.72
CA VAL A 108 -12.71 20.84 0.22
C VAL A 108 -12.56 20.72 -1.29
N VAL A 109 -13.08 19.64 -1.86
CA VAL A 109 -13.23 19.49 -3.31
C VAL A 109 -14.68 19.78 -3.69
N ASP A 110 -14.87 20.74 -4.61
CA ASP A 110 -16.19 21.10 -5.11
C ASP A 110 -16.76 20.05 -6.08
N ALA A 111 -18.01 20.23 -6.50
CA ALA A 111 -18.67 19.34 -7.45
C ALA A 111 -18.01 19.32 -8.84
N GLY A 112 -17.14 20.29 -9.15
CA GLY A 112 -16.32 20.34 -10.35
C GLY A 112 -15.01 19.55 -10.25
N GLY A 113 -14.69 19.00 -9.07
CA GLY A 113 -13.41 18.33 -8.81
C GLY A 113 -12.26 19.30 -8.55
N VAL A 114 -12.56 20.55 -8.18
CA VAL A 114 -11.54 21.58 -7.91
C VAL A 114 -11.39 21.75 -6.40
N ILE A 115 -10.14 21.84 -5.94
CA ILE A 115 -9.84 22.17 -4.55
C ILE A 115 -10.17 23.65 -4.31
N VAL A 116 -11.07 23.90 -3.36
CA VAL A 116 -11.54 25.24 -3.00
C VAL A 116 -11.51 25.41 -1.49
N THR A 117 -11.28 26.65 -1.06
CA THR A 117 -11.56 27.08 0.32
C THR A 117 -13.01 27.57 0.37
N LEU A 118 -13.80 27.05 1.31
CA LEU A 118 -15.21 27.39 1.44
C LEU A 118 -15.41 28.86 1.80
N ASP A 119 -16.00 29.60 0.86
CA ASP A 119 -16.36 31.01 1.02
C ASP A 119 -17.81 31.21 0.55
N PRO A 120 -18.76 31.61 1.44
CA PRO A 120 -20.14 31.89 1.04
C PRO A 120 -20.30 33.11 0.14
N ALA A 121 -19.27 33.96 0.03
CA ALA A 121 -19.25 35.14 -0.84
C ALA A 121 -18.62 34.87 -2.22
N ALA A 122 -18.24 33.63 -2.53
CA ALA A 122 -17.66 33.25 -3.82
C ALA A 122 -18.61 33.56 -5.00
N ASP A 123 -18.06 34.10 -6.09
CA ASP A 123 -18.76 34.37 -7.35
C ASP A 123 -17.96 33.77 -8.53
N PRO A 124 -18.47 32.72 -9.21
CA PRO A 124 -19.76 32.05 -8.99
C PRO A 124 -19.82 31.27 -7.66
N PRO A 125 -21.03 30.94 -7.15
CA PRO A 125 -21.17 30.21 -5.90
C PRO A 125 -20.53 28.83 -5.99
N LEU A 126 -19.87 28.41 -4.90
CA LEU A 126 -19.28 27.07 -4.79
C LEU A 126 -20.39 26.03 -4.75
N MET A 127 -20.28 25.00 -5.59
CA MET A 127 -21.24 23.91 -5.68
C MET A 127 -20.68 22.70 -4.97
N LEU A 128 -21.36 22.19 -3.95
CA LEU A 128 -20.90 21.07 -3.12
C LEU A 128 -21.84 19.87 -3.26
N ILE A 129 -21.27 18.66 -3.15
CA ILE A 129 -22.04 17.42 -3.09
C ILE A 129 -22.29 17.09 -1.61
N PRO A 130 -23.55 16.94 -1.15
CA PRO A 130 -23.86 16.54 0.22
C PRO A 130 -23.34 15.14 0.56
N ALA A 131 -23.17 14.88 1.86
CA ALA A 131 -22.93 13.53 2.35
C ALA A 131 -24.01 12.54 1.89
N GLY A 132 -23.60 11.33 1.51
CA GLY A 132 -24.45 10.34 0.84
C GLY A 132 -24.66 10.58 -0.65
N GLY A 133 -24.03 11.61 -1.22
CA GLY A 133 -24.10 11.99 -2.63
C GLY A 133 -25.36 12.79 -2.99
N GLY A 134 -25.67 12.82 -4.29
CA GLY A 134 -26.83 13.53 -4.85
C GLY A 134 -26.44 14.69 -5.75
N ASP A 135 -27.41 15.59 -5.97
CA ASP A 135 -27.20 16.78 -6.80
C ASP A 135 -26.34 17.81 -6.08
N ALA A 136 -25.47 18.48 -6.83
CA ALA A 136 -24.66 19.56 -6.30
C ALA A 136 -25.53 20.75 -5.88
N ILE A 137 -25.29 21.28 -4.69
CA ILE A 137 -26.00 22.43 -4.12
C ILE A 137 -25.04 23.59 -3.85
N ALA A 138 -25.52 24.82 -4.07
CA ALA A 138 -24.73 26.02 -3.80
C ALA A 138 -24.50 26.16 -2.29
N TYR A 139 -23.24 26.32 -1.88
CA TYR A 139 -22.85 26.63 -0.52
C TYR A 139 -23.28 28.06 -0.17
N GLN A 140 -24.05 28.22 0.91
CA GLN A 140 -24.59 29.52 1.35
C GLN A 140 -24.02 29.96 2.71
N GLY A 141 -23.00 29.26 3.22
CA GLY A 141 -22.41 29.48 4.54
C GLY A 141 -22.98 28.57 5.62
N GLY A 142 -22.31 28.54 6.77
CA GLY A 142 -22.65 27.67 7.90
C GLY A 142 -22.03 26.28 7.80
N GLU A 143 -22.52 25.34 8.60
CA GLU A 143 -22.09 23.95 8.58
C GLU A 143 -22.71 23.21 7.40
N PHE A 144 -21.92 22.36 6.75
CA PHE A 144 -22.32 21.53 5.63
C PHE A 144 -21.72 20.12 5.80
N GLU A 145 -22.50 19.06 5.59
CA GLU A 145 -21.98 17.69 5.66
C GLU A 145 -21.56 17.20 4.27
N MET A 146 -20.31 16.75 4.14
CA MET A 146 -19.74 16.14 2.93
C MET A 146 -19.20 14.75 3.22
N ASP A 147 -19.15 13.90 2.20
CA ASP A 147 -18.47 12.62 2.31
C ASP A 147 -16.95 12.81 2.27
N GLN A 148 -16.22 12.10 3.12
CA GLN A 148 -14.76 12.02 3.13
C GLN A 148 -14.32 10.56 3.01
N LEU A 149 -13.44 10.29 2.05
CA LEU A 149 -12.89 8.96 1.79
C LEU A 149 -11.57 8.79 2.53
N SER A 150 -11.41 7.64 3.19
CA SER A 150 -10.12 7.19 3.73
C SER A 150 -9.85 5.75 3.33
N ALA A 151 -8.56 5.40 3.23
CA ALA A 151 -8.08 4.07 2.88
C ALA A 151 -6.94 3.65 3.82
N THR A 152 -7.03 2.43 4.33
CA THR A 152 -6.06 1.80 5.22
C THR A 152 -5.25 0.77 4.45
N PHE A 153 -3.92 0.93 4.49
CA PHE A 153 -2.95 0.07 3.84
C PHE A 153 -2.19 -0.72 4.89
N GLN A 154 -2.07 -2.03 4.68
CA GLN A 154 -1.34 -2.93 5.58
C GLN A 154 -0.10 -3.49 4.89
N LEU A 155 1.08 -3.22 5.45
CA LEU A 155 2.34 -3.77 5.00
C LEU A 155 2.48 -5.25 5.39
N LEU A 156 3.10 -6.03 4.49
CA LEU A 156 3.52 -7.40 4.77
C LEU A 156 4.45 -7.44 5.99
N PRO A 157 4.43 -8.54 6.77
CA PRO A 157 5.33 -8.68 7.90
C PRO A 157 6.78 -8.94 7.45
N ASN A 158 7.73 -8.49 8.26
CA ASN A 158 9.18 -8.73 8.10
C ASN A 158 9.78 -8.16 6.81
N LEU A 159 9.24 -7.06 6.29
CA LEU A 159 9.89 -6.30 5.22
C LEU A 159 11.16 -5.65 5.75
N THR A 160 12.22 -5.66 4.96
CA THR A 160 13.51 -5.09 5.31
C THR A 160 14.12 -4.39 4.10
N TRP A 161 14.79 -3.27 4.35
CA TRP A 161 15.72 -2.64 3.44
C TRP A 161 16.92 -3.55 3.15
N SER A 162 17.67 -3.25 2.08
CA SER A 162 18.86 -4.01 1.68
C SER A 162 19.96 -4.06 2.75
N ASP A 163 19.97 -3.12 3.70
CA ASP A 163 20.88 -3.08 4.84
C ASP A 163 20.39 -3.91 6.05
N GLY A 164 19.20 -4.50 5.97
CA GLY A 164 18.56 -5.30 7.01
C GLY A 164 17.70 -4.50 7.99
N THR A 165 17.63 -3.18 7.86
CA THR A 165 16.73 -2.34 8.66
C THR A 165 15.27 -2.65 8.31
N PRO A 166 14.36 -2.80 9.29
CA PRO A 166 12.93 -3.00 8.99
C PRO A 166 12.36 -1.85 8.15
N LEU A 167 11.58 -2.19 7.12
CA LEU A 167 10.77 -1.22 6.38
C LEU A 167 9.44 -1.03 7.12
N THR A 168 9.05 0.21 7.36
CA THR A 168 7.85 0.57 8.12
C THR A 168 6.95 1.55 7.38
N ALA A 169 5.73 1.75 7.86
CA ALA A 169 4.82 2.77 7.34
C ALA A 169 5.40 4.19 7.44
N ALA A 170 6.30 4.44 8.41
CA ALA A 170 6.97 5.73 8.55
C ALA A 170 7.86 6.08 7.33
N ASP A 171 8.47 5.09 6.67
CA ASP A 171 9.26 5.30 5.46
C ASP A 171 8.42 5.82 4.29
N SER A 172 7.15 5.41 4.22
CA SER A 172 6.18 5.92 3.23
C SER A 172 5.72 7.33 3.57
N VAL A 173 5.43 7.59 4.85
CA VAL A 173 5.09 8.94 5.35
C VAL A 173 6.25 9.92 5.14
N TYR A 174 7.50 9.47 5.32
CA TYR A 174 8.67 10.26 5.02
C TYR A 174 8.70 10.70 3.55
N ASN A 175 8.43 9.79 2.61
CA ASN A 175 8.35 10.14 1.20
C ASN A 175 7.20 11.12 0.89
N PHE A 176 6.03 10.91 1.51
CA PHE A 176 4.90 11.83 1.39
C PHE A 176 5.31 13.26 1.77
N ASN A 177 5.91 13.41 2.95
CA ASN A 177 6.35 14.71 3.47
C ASN A 177 7.43 15.35 2.59
N LEU A 178 8.33 14.55 1.99
CA LEU A 178 9.28 15.09 1.01
C LEU A 178 8.57 15.72 -0.19
N LEU A 179 7.49 15.11 -0.68
CA LEU A 179 6.79 15.58 -1.87
C LEU A 179 5.87 16.80 -1.65
N GLU A 180 5.56 17.14 -0.40
CA GLU A 180 4.86 18.39 -0.07
C GLU A 180 5.77 19.63 -0.24
N GLU A 181 7.09 19.43 -0.27
CA GLU A 181 8.05 20.52 -0.30
C GLU A 181 8.13 21.18 -1.70
N PRO A 182 8.13 22.53 -1.81
CA PRO A 182 8.08 23.23 -3.09
C PRO A 182 9.18 22.86 -4.09
N ASP A 183 10.30 22.35 -3.59
CA ASP A 183 11.45 21.93 -4.38
C ASP A 183 11.17 20.63 -5.17
N PHE A 184 10.21 19.81 -4.73
CA PHE A 184 9.75 18.61 -5.42
C PHE A 184 8.58 18.95 -6.34
N GLY A 185 8.89 19.66 -7.42
CA GLY A 185 7.91 20.00 -8.45
C GLY A 185 7.19 18.75 -8.98
N GLY A 186 5.87 18.86 -9.13
CA GLY A 186 5.05 17.80 -9.70
C GLY A 186 4.53 16.83 -8.66
N ARG A 187 3.28 17.04 -8.27
CA ARG A 187 2.15 16.28 -8.80
C ARG A 187 0.91 16.62 -7.95
N ASP A 188 -0.11 17.26 -8.53
CA ASP A 188 -1.27 17.83 -7.82
C ASP A 188 -2.14 16.85 -7.00
N TRP A 189 -1.87 15.53 -7.01
CA TRP A 189 -2.63 14.54 -6.25
C TRP A 189 -2.39 14.62 -4.74
N TRP A 190 -1.20 15.03 -4.28
CA TRP A 190 -0.97 15.24 -2.85
C TRP A 190 -1.85 16.37 -2.30
N LEU A 191 -2.18 17.39 -3.12
CA LEU A 191 -3.07 18.49 -2.72
C LEU A 191 -4.48 18.01 -2.34
N HIS A 192 -4.88 16.82 -2.80
CA HIS A 192 -6.17 16.23 -2.48
C HIS A 192 -6.14 15.36 -1.21
N THR A 193 -4.98 15.27 -0.55
CA THR A 193 -4.80 14.51 0.69
C THR A 193 -5.00 15.44 1.88
N SER A 194 -5.93 15.08 2.76
CA SER A 194 -6.15 15.77 4.03
C SER A 194 -5.20 15.28 5.12
N ALA A 195 -4.89 13.99 5.14
CA ALA A 195 -3.97 13.37 6.10
C ALA A 195 -3.33 12.11 5.51
N TYR A 196 -2.06 11.88 5.84
CA TYR A 196 -1.30 10.70 5.45
C TYR A 196 -0.43 10.24 6.63
N GLU A 197 -0.91 9.22 7.36
CA GLU A 197 -0.39 8.92 8.69
C GLU A 197 -0.07 7.44 8.87
N ALA A 198 1.03 7.15 9.56
CA ALA A 198 1.35 5.82 10.05
C ALA A 198 0.60 5.57 11.37
N ALA A 199 -0.45 4.74 11.33
CA ALA A 199 -1.18 4.35 12.53
C ALA A 199 -0.35 3.42 13.44
N ASP A 200 0.51 2.60 12.84
CA ASP A 200 1.53 1.80 13.50
C ASP A 200 2.68 1.46 12.52
N GLU A 201 3.63 0.61 12.92
CA GLU A 201 4.79 0.22 12.09
C GLU A 201 4.42 -0.38 10.72
N ARG A 202 3.24 -1.00 10.59
CA ARG A 202 2.79 -1.67 9.35
C ARG A 202 1.48 -1.13 8.81
N THR A 203 0.81 -0.23 9.51
CA THR A 203 -0.51 0.29 9.13
C THR A 203 -0.40 1.75 8.74
N LEU A 204 -0.81 2.06 7.51
CA LEU A 204 -0.85 3.42 6.99
C LEU A 204 -2.29 3.80 6.66
N VAL A 205 -2.67 5.04 6.95
CA VAL A 205 -3.99 5.59 6.66
C VAL A 205 -3.82 6.83 5.78
N TRP A 206 -4.42 6.77 4.59
CA TRP A 206 -4.63 7.93 3.72
C TRP A 206 -6.05 8.46 3.90
N THR A 207 -6.20 9.76 4.03
CA THR A 207 -7.49 10.46 4.08
C THR A 207 -7.51 11.56 3.03
N GLY A 208 -8.48 11.51 2.11
CA GLY A 208 -8.68 12.56 1.11
C GLY A 208 -9.36 13.80 1.69
N LEU A 209 -9.34 14.92 0.95
CA LEU A 209 -10.15 16.09 1.29
C LEU A 209 -11.66 15.74 1.26
N PRO A 210 -12.51 16.41 2.06
CA PRO A 210 -13.96 16.27 1.95
C PRO A 210 -14.43 16.57 0.52
N GLY A 211 -15.32 15.74 -0.02
CA GLY A 211 -15.78 15.80 -1.41
C GLY A 211 -14.86 15.11 -2.43
N PHE A 212 -13.64 14.72 -2.05
CA PHE A 212 -12.72 14.02 -2.95
C PHE A 212 -12.99 12.51 -2.96
N MET A 213 -13.85 12.07 -3.87
CA MET A 213 -14.18 10.66 -4.09
C MET A 213 -13.27 10.05 -5.16
N ASP A 214 -11.99 9.86 -4.82
CA ASP A 214 -11.00 9.29 -5.74
C ASP A 214 -11.39 7.87 -6.18
N GLY A 215 -11.49 7.63 -7.49
CA GLY A 215 -11.74 6.30 -8.05
C GLY A 215 -10.54 5.35 -7.92
N PHE A 216 -9.35 5.90 -7.67
CA PHE A 216 -8.08 5.18 -7.54
C PHE A 216 -7.52 5.22 -6.12
N TYR A 217 -8.36 5.42 -5.10
CA TYR A 217 -7.94 5.53 -3.70
C TYR A 217 -7.02 4.40 -3.22
N TYR A 218 -7.18 3.21 -3.79
CA TYR A 218 -6.38 2.02 -3.48
C TYR A 218 -4.93 2.10 -4.00
N LEU A 219 -4.58 3.16 -4.73
CA LEU A 219 -3.22 3.50 -5.20
C LEU A 219 -2.62 4.67 -4.42
N ASN A 220 -3.34 5.27 -3.48
CA ASN A 220 -2.84 6.40 -2.67
C ASN A 220 -1.89 5.92 -1.56
N PHE A 221 -0.88 5.15 -1.96
CA PHE A 221 0.22 4.68 -1.14
C PHE A 221 1.53 5.13 -1.76
N PHE A 222 2.32 5.90 -1.02
CA PHE A 222 3.57 6.48 -1.49
C PHE A 222 4.70 5.45 -1.34
N GLU A 223 5.58 5.39 -2.34
CA GLU A 223 6.79 4.55 -2.30
C GLU A 223 7.55 4.80 -0.99
N PRO A 224 7.83 3.79 -0.16
CA PRO A 224 8.67 3.98 1.02
C PRO A 224 10.06 4.45 0.61
N LEU A 225 10.63 5.41 1.35
CA LEU A 225 12.03 5.83 1.18
C LEU A 225 12.78 5.67 2.50
N PRO A 226 14.08 5.38 2.49
CA PRO A 226 14.82 4.98 3.69
C PRO A 226 15.09 6.17 4.61
N GLU A 227 14.12 6.55 5.45
CA GLU A 227 14.21 7.69 6.36
C GLU A 227 15.44 7.58 7.28
N HIS A 228 15.77 6.37 7.72
CA HIS A 228 16.92 6.12 8.58
C HIS A 228 18.26 6.50 7.97
N VAL A 229 18.36 6.51 6.62
CA VAL A 229 19.56 6.95 5.89
C VAL A 229 19.40 8.40 5.42
N TRP A 230 18.22 8.76 4.93
CA TRP A 230 17.99 9.98 4.17
C TRP A 230 17.43 11.13 5.01
N GLY A 231 16.76 10.86 6.13
CA GLY A 231 16.12 11.86 6.98
C GLY A 231 17.06 12.85 7.64
N LYS A 232 18.39 12.66 7.50
CA LYS A 232 19.41 13.64 7.89
C LYS A 232 19.59 14.78 6.87
N TYR A 233 19.01 14.67 5.67
CA TYR A 233 19.10 15.63 4.59
C TYR A 233 17.81 16.42 4.44
N SER A 234 17.94 17.71 4.09
CA SER A 234 16.80 18.46 3.57
C SER A 234 16.40 17.97 2.17
N PRO A 235 15.15 18.21 1.74
CA PRO A 235 14.69 18.11 0.35
C PRO A 235 15.74 18.49 -0.70
N SER A 236 16.26 19.71 -0.60
CA SER A 236 17.21 20.26 -1.56
C SER A 236 18.60 19.59 -1.53
N GLU A 237 18.97 18.99 -0.39
CA GLU A 237 20.22 18.27 -0.20
C GLU A 237 20.14 16.85 -0.78
N LEU A 238 18.98 16.20 -0.75
CA LEU A 238 18.79 14.87 -1.34
C LEU A 238 19.11 14.84 -2.84
N PHE A 239 18.82 15.92 -3.57
CA PHE A 239 19.19 16.04 -4.98
C PHE A 239 20.70 16.01 -5.24
N LYS A 240 21.53 16.21 -4.21
CA LYS A 240 23.00 16.28 -4.30
C LYS A 240 23.71 15.24 -3.43
N ALA A 241 22.97 14.52 -2.58
CA ALA A 241 23.54 13.55 -1.67
C ALA A 241 23.97 12.29 -2.44
N ASP A 242 25.23 11.89 -2.27
CA ASP A 242 25.74 10.67 -2.90
C ASP A 242 24.95 9.44 -2.44
N GLU A 243 24.51 9.39 -1.18
CA GLU A 243 23.70 8.29 -0.67
C GLU A 243 22.36 8.15 -1.41
N ALA A 244 21.71 9.25 -1.80
CA ALA A 244 20.47 9.19 -2.58
C ALA A 244 20.75 8.95 -4.07
N ALA A 245 21.85 9.51 -4.60
CA ALA A 245 22.15 9.49 -6.02
C ALA A 245 22.83 8.20 -6.51
N LEU A 246 23.57 7.49 -5.65
CA LEU A 246 24.42 6.36 -6.05
C LEU A 246 24.10 5.05 -5.31
N THR A 247 23.63 5.13 -4.06
CA THR A 247 23.37 3.96 -3.22
C THR A 247 22.02 4.10 -2.49
N PRO A 248 20.91 4.25 -3.24
CA PRO A 248 19.60 4.34 -2.64
C PRO A 248 19.14 3.05 -1.98
#